data_AF-A0A8T4YMS0-F1
#
_entry.id   AF-A0A8T4YMS0-F1
#
_cell.length_a   1.000
_cell.length_b   1.000
_cell.length_c   1.000
_cell.angle_alpha   90.00
_cell.angle_beta   90.00
_cell.angle_gamma   90.00
#
_symmetry.space_group_name_H-M   'P 1'
#
loop_
_entity.id
_entity.type
_entity.pdbx_description
1 polymer ?
#
loop_
_entity_poly.entity_id
_entity_poly.type
_entity_poly.pdbx_seq_one_letter_code
_entity_poly.pdbx_strand_id
1 'polypeptide(L)' 'MNEKETETNSPCPCTQATVDLLKSVSPIKEGMLKEVKCKECGKTFLTNFETEYCFDCRIKSKEK' A
#
# COMPACT_ATOMS: atom_id res chain seq x y z
N MET A 1 -34.51 -5.53 -24.19
CA MET A 1 -34.16 -5.74 -22.77
C MET A 1 -33.48 -7.10 -22.66
N ASN A 2 -32.51 -7.21 -21.73
CA ASN A 2 -31.65 -8.36 -21.37
C ASN A 2 -30.33 -8.37 -22.17
N GLU A 3 -29.20 -7.83 -21.68
CA GLU A 3 -28.36 -8.08 -20.48
C GLU A 3 -27.44 -9.32 -20.57
N LYS A 4 -26.13 -8.99 -20.46
CA LYS A 4 -25.03 -9.73 -19.81
C LYS A 4 -24.35 -10.87 -20.57
N GLU A 5 -23.17 -10.58 -21.13
CA GLU A 5 -22.09 -11.57 -21.25
C GLU A 5 -20.77 -10.94 -20.79
N THR A 6 -20.17 -11.60 -19.81
CA THR A 6 -19.08 -11.12 -18.95
C THR A 6 -17.75 -11.24 -19.66
N GLU A 7 -17.01 -10.15 -19.73
CA GLU A 7 -15.66 -10.04 -20.26
C GLU A 7 -14.70 -11.05 -19.58
N THR A 8 -14.17 -12.00 -20.34
CA THR A 8 -13.23 -13.02 -19.85
C THR A 8 -11.87 -12.40 -19.58
N ASN A 9 -11.65 -11.93 -18.35
CA ASN A 9 -10.39 -11.36 -17.88
C ASN A 9 -9.36 -12.49 -17.57
N SER A 10 -9.01 -13.30 -18.58
CA SER A 10 -7.91 -14.26 -18.46
C SER A 10 -6.59 -13.56 -18.80
N PRO A 11 -5.59 -13.59 -17.92
CA PRO A 11 -4.29 -13.00 -18.23
C PRO A 11 -3.67 -13.71 -19.45
N CYS A 12 -3.06 -12.92 -20.33
CA CYS A 12 -2.29 -13.45 -21.44
C CYS A 12 -1.04 -14.19 -20.92
N PRO A 13 -0.50 -15.18 -21.65
CA PRO A 13 0.66 -15.95 -21.23
C PRO A 13 1.89 -15.08 -20.92
N CYS A 14 2.05 -13.94 -21.60
CA CYS A 14 3.10 -12.97 -21.32
C CYS A 14 2.95 -12.24 -19.97
N THR A 15 1.75 -12.22 -19.39
CA THR A 15 1.43 -11.55 -18.12
C THR A 15 1.22 -12.51 -16.95
N GLN A 16 1.19 -13.82 -17.21
CA GLN A 16 0.92 -14.84 -16.20
C GLN A 16 1.95 -14.79 -15.06
N ALA A 17 3.24 -14.65 -15.39
CA ALA A 17 4.30 -14.54 -14.39
C ALA A 17 4.11 -13.34 -13.44
N THR A 18 3.64 -12.20 -13.95
CA THR A 18 3.34 -11.02 -13.14
C THR A 18 2.12 -11.25 -12.25
N VAL A 19 1.10 -11.94 -12.74
CA VAL A 19 -0.11 -12.29 -11.98
C VAL A 19 0.21 -13.25 -10.83
N ASP A 20 1.02 -14.28 -11.09
CA ASP A 20 1.47 -15.21 -10.06
C ASP A 20 2.30 -14.53 -8.96
N LEU A 21 3.18 -13.61 -9.36
CA LEU A 21 3.94 -12.80 -8.40
C LEU A 21 3.01 -11.96 -7.50
N LEU A 22 2.03 -11.28 -8.09
CA LEU A 22 1.06 -10.48 -7.33
C LEU A 22 0.22 -11.33 -6.37
N LYS A 23 -0.13 -12.56 -6.73
CA LYS A 23 -0.83 -13.50 -5.83
C LYS A 23 0.05 -14.02 -4.70
N SER A 24 1.35 -14.14 -4.93
CA SER A 24 2.31 -14.56 -3.89
C SER A 24 2.58 -13.48 -2.85
N VAL A 25 2.36 -12.20 -3.19
CA VAL A 25 2.42 -11.10 -2.23
C VAL A 25 1.20 -11.23 -1.32
N SER A 26 1.44 -11.57 -0.05
CA SER A 26 0.37 -11.57 0.95
C SER A 26 -0.27 -10.18 0.96
N PRO A 27 -1.61 -10.06 0.86
CA PRO A 27 -2.25 -8.76 0.98
C PRO A 27 -1.81 -8.13 2.30
N ILE A 28 -1.44 -6.83 2.26
CA ILE A 28 -1.20 -6.08 3.49
C ILE A 28 -2.47 -6.23 4.31
N LYS A 29 -2.41 -6.98 5.42
CA LYS A 29 -3.58 -7.29 6.23
C LYS A 29 -4.24 -5.98 6.63
N GLU A 30 -5.53 -5.85 6.35
CA GLU A 30 -6.35 -4.74 6.83
C GLU A 30 -6.14 -4.63 8.36
N GLY A 31 -5.64 -3.48 8.82
CA GLY A 31 -5.28 -3.24 10.23
C GLY A 31 -3.78 -3.24 10.56
N MET A 32 -2.87 -3.52 9.61
CA MET A 32 -1.42 -3.34 9.84
C MET A 32 -0.96 -1.88 9.78
N LEU A 33 -1.72 -1.01 9.12
CA LEU A 33 -1.42 0.41 9.01
C LEU A 33 -2.18 1.17 10.09
N LYS A 34 -1.43 1.86 10.96
CA LYS A 34 -1.96 2.78 11.97
C LYS A 34 -1.89 4.20 11.43
N GLU A 35 -2.93 4.98 11.70
CA GLU A 35 -2.91 6.41 11.44
C GLU A 35 -2.17 7.14 12.55
N VAL A 36 -1.20 7.97 12.17
CA VAL A 36 -0.34 8.71 13.08
C VAL A 36 -0.23 10.16 12.62
N LYS A 37 -0.30 11.10 13.56
CA LYS A 37 -0.06 12.52 13.32
C LYS A 37 1.38 12.90 13.68
N CYS A 38 2.11 13.48 12.73
CA CYS A 38 3.47 13.94 12.94
C CYS A 38 3.52 15.07 13.98
N LYS A 39 4.40 14.94 14.98
CA LYS A 39 4.60 15.98 16.01
C LYS A 39 5.25 17.27 15.50
N GLU A 40 6.03 17.21 14.42
CA GLU A 40 6.73 18.39 13.88
C GLU A 40 5.88 19.18 12.89
N CYS A 41 5.41 18.53 11.82
CA CYS A 41 4.70 19.20 10.74
C CYS A 41 3.17 19.07 10.80
N GLY A 42 2.64 18.28 11.75
CA GLY A 42 1.20 18.09 11.93
C GLY A 42 0.51 17.24 10.86
N LYS A 43 1.23 16.72 9.86
CA LYS A 43 0.68 15.84 8.81
C LYS A 43 0.24 14.50 9.40
N THR A 44 -0.92 14.01 8.97
CA THR A 44 -1.41 12.66 9.27
C THR A 44 -0.97 11.67 8.19
N PHE A 45 -0.45 10.50 8.59
CA PHE A 45 0.04 9.47 7.67
C PHE A 45 -0.23 8.07 8.21
N LEU A 46 -0.28 7.09 7.30
CA LEU A 46 -0.44 5.68 7.62
C LEU A 46 0.94 4.99 7.73
N THR A 47 1.14 4.23 8.79
CA THR A 47 2.41 3.54 9.05
C THR A 47 2.19 2.20 9.75
N ASN A 48 2.99 1.20 9.40
CA ASN A 48 3.03 -0.08 10.11
C ASN A 48 4.11 -0.14 11.20
N PHE A 49 4.90 0.92 11.36
CA PHE A 49 5.93 1.04 12.39
C PHE A 49 5.59 2.12 13.40
N GLU A 50 6.02 1.92 14.65
CA GLU A 50 5.80 2.87 15.73
C GLU A 50 6.71 4.09 15.54
N THR A 51 6.09 5.24 15.32
CA THR A 51 6.80 6.52 15.13
C THR A 51 5.90 7.69 15.49
N GLU A 52 6.51 8.82 15.78
CA GLU A 52 5.81 10.09 16.06
C GLU A 52 6.11 11.16 14.99
N TYR A 53 6.95 10.82 14.00
CA TYR A 53 7.44 11.73 12.97
C TYR A 53 7.17 11.16 11.59
N CYS A 54 6.75 12.02 10.65
CA CYS A 54 6.66 11.61 9.25
C CYS A 54 8.06 11.36 8.66
N PHE A 55 8.10 10.71 7.50
CA PHE A 55 9.35 10.35 6.82
C PHE A 55 10.29 11.54 6.64
N ASP A 56 9.76 12.68 6.16
CA ASP A 56 10.55 13.91 5.94
C ASP A 56 11.20 14.43 7.22
N CYS A 57 10.42 14.56 8.30
CA CYS A 57 10.88 15.08 9.59
C CYS A 57 11.85 14.11 10.29
N ARG A 58 11.62 12.80 10.12
CA ARG A 58 12.51 11.76 10.64
C ARG A 58 13.89 11.81 9.99
N ILE A 59 13.98 12.11 8.69
CA ILE A 59 15.27 12.27 7.99
C ILE A 59 16.00 13.52 8.51
N LYS A 60 15.31 14.67 8.57
CA LYS A 60 15.90 15.92 9.07
C LYS A 60 16.46 15.79 10.48
N SER A 61 15.80 15.02 11.35
CA SER A 61 16.23 14.79 12.73
C SER A 61 17.51 13.94 12.85
N LYS A 62 17.90 13.20 11.80
CA LYS A 62 19.09 12.34 11.80
C LYS A 62 20.35 13.03 11.25
N GLU A 63 20.19 14.18 10.61
CA GLU A 63 21.30 14.95 10.02
C GLU A 63 21.88 15.99 10.99
N LYS A 64 21.60 15.85 12.30
CA LYS A 64 21.97 16.79 13.35
C LYS A 64 22.79 16.07 14.43
#